data_AF-A0A6G2U5D9-F1
#
_entry.id   AF-A0A6G2U5D9-F1
#
_cell.length_a   1.000
_cell.length_b   1.000
_cell.length_c   1.000
_cell.angle_alpha   90.00
_cell.angle_beta   90.00
_cell.angle_gamma   90.00
#
_symmetry.space_group_name_H-M   'P 1'
#
loop_
_entity.id
_entity.type
_entity.pdbx_description
1 polymer ?
#
loop_
_entity_poly.entity_id
_entity_poly.type
_entity_poly.pdbx_seq_one_letter_code
_entity_poly.pdbx_strand_id
1 'polypeptide(L)'
;MTEPDPHMHDDHLAGPPRGKRPRPWLMALIVFLLITIPAGYIVISAEQSRDSGEGKEQEAAATGLTNGFPSKVQQRIYNVPVPVGSTPVYYYESNSWQTSSLFVQFRTDDRGLDKFLTKVGTSAEDLNSGTPTIAPEQAAKVGWDFTTDRQWTGTSHEKKAPQPSQRIMVSHDEPGHPVVYTVSTITF
;
A
#
# COMPACT_ATOMS: atom_id res chain seq x y z
N MET A 1 57.19 52.98 43.17
CA MET A 1 57.29 51.54 43.44
C MET A 1 56.01 51.14 44.19
N THR A 2 55.03 50.51 43.55
CA THR A 2 54.89 49.02 43.41
C THR A 2 54.55 48.44 44.79
N GLU A 3 53.42 47.81 45.11
CA GLU A 3 52.25 47.22 44.42
C GLU A 3 51.27 46.81 45.55
N PRO A 4 49.93 46.77 45.37
CA PRO A 4 49.03 46.23 46.37
C PRO A 4 48.59 44.79 46.03
N ASP A 5 48.48 43.98 47.08
CA ASP A 5 47.44 42.99 47.43
C ASP A 5 48.11 41.75 48.09
N PRO A 6 47.46 41.08 49.08
CA PRO A 6 46.47 40.11 48.65
C PRO A 6 45.29 39.84 49.63
N HIS A 7 44.19 39.38 49.04
CA HIS A 7 43.19 38.45 49.60
C HIS A 7 42.21 38.97 50.67
N MET A 8 40.97 39.25 50.24
CA MET A 8 39.75 38.94 51.01
C MET A 8 38.74 38.27 50.09
N HIS A 9 38.31 37.07 50.50
CA HIS A 9 37.49 36.11 49.77
C HIS A 9 36.01 36.49 49.64
N ASP A 10 35.41 35.87 48.63
CA ASP A 10 34.03 35.89 48.19
C ASP A 10 32.98 35.58 49.26
N ASP A 11 31.88 36.35 49.24
CA ASP A 11 30.56 35.91 49.69
C ASP A 11 29.48 36.54 48.80
N HIS A 12 29.42 36.08 47.54
CA HIS A 12 28.27 36.32 46.67
C HIS A 12 27.37 35.09 46.66
N LEU A 13 26.32 35.17 47.49
CA LEU A 13 25.19 34.25 47.56
C LEU A 13 24.60 34.00 46.15
N ALA A 14 24.80 32.78 45.64
CA ALA A 14 24.13 32.29 44.45
C ALA A 14 22.62 32.11 44.73
N GLY A 15 21.78 32.94 44.12
CA GLY A 15 20.33 32.76 44.10
C GLY A 15 19.91 31.51 43.32
N PRO A 16 18.74 30.92 43.62
CA PRO A 16 18.32 29.64 43.03
C PRO A 16 18.04 29.77 41.52
N PRO A 17 18.16 28.68 40.74
CA PRO A 17 17.94 28.71 39.30
C PRO A 17 16.48 29.07 39.00
N ARG A 18 16.28 30.16 38.24
CA ARG A 18 14.98 30.51 37.67
C ARG A 18 14.58 29.45 36.65
N GLY A 19 13.83 28.45 37.09
CA GLY A 19 13.12 27.52 36.21
C GLY A 19 12.24 28.31 35.24
N LYS A 20 12.53 28.21 33.94
CA LYS A 20 11.69 28.78 32.89
C LYS A 20 10.31 28.14 33.01
N ARG A 21 9.29 28.92 33.41
CA ARG A 21 7.89 28.47 33.40
C ARG A 21 7.57 27.93 32.00
N PRO A 22 7.05 26.69 31.85
CA PRO A 22 6.55 26.25 30.55
C PRO A 22 5.43 27.22 30.17
N ARG A 23 5.56 27.87 29.01
CA ARG A 23 4.51 28.74 28.46
C ARG A 23 3.50 27.81 27.78
N PRO A 24 2.39 27.43 28.42
CA PRO A 24 1.47 26.42 27.87
C PRO A 24 0.91 26.86 26.52
N TRP A 25 0.81 28.18 26.29
CA TRP A 25 0.36 28.77 25.04
C TRP A 25 1.33 28.56 23.86
N LEU A 26 2.64 28.54 24.11
CA LEU A 26 3.63 28.29 23.06
C LEU A 26 3.61 26.82 22.64
N MET A 27 3.46 25.91 23.61
CA MET A 27 3.27 24.49 23.33
C MET A 27 1.95 24.22 22.59
N ALA A 28 0.85 24.86 23.00
CA ALA A 28 -0.43 24.75 22.30
C ALA A 28 -0.34 25.25 20.85
N LEU A 29 0.39 26.36 20.60
CA LEU A 29 0.60 26.89 19.26
C LEU A 29 1.46 25.96 18.40
N ILE A 30 2.52 25.36 18.97
CA ILE A 30 3.37 24.37 18.28
C ILE A 30 2.56 23.10 17.95
N VAL A 31 1.78 22.57 18.90
CA VAL A 31 0.91 21.41 18.67
C VAL A 31 -0.15 21.72 17.61
N PHE A 32 -0.77 22.90 17.66
CA PHE A 32 -1.70 23.34 16.64
C PHE A 32 -1.03 23.41 15.26
N LEU A 33 0.18 23.99 15.16
CA LEU A 33 0.96 24.06 13.92
C LEU A 33 1.30 22.65 13.40
N LEU A 34 1.71 21.74 14.28
CA LEU A 34 2.06 20.36 13.94
C LEU A 34 0.86 19.52 13.51
N ILE A 35 -0.37 19.88 13.89
CA ILE A 35 -1.60 19.21 13.44
C ILE A 35 -2.13 19.86 12.15
N THR A 36 -2.10 21.19 12.07
CA THR A 36 -2.67 21.93 10.92
C THR A 36 -1.78 21.91 9.69
N ILE A 37 -0.44 21.87 9.83
CA ILE A 37 0.46 21.79 8.67
C ILE A 37 0.30 20.46 7.90
N PRO A 38 0.27 19.28 8.56
CA PRO A 38 -0.01 18.03 7.86
C PRO A 38 -1.44 17.96 7.31
N ALA A 39 -2.42 18.50 8.03
CA ALA A 39 -3.82 18.51 7.59
C ALA A 39 -4.09 19.49 6.43
N GLY A 40 -3.30 20.57 6.32
CA GLY A 40 -3.45 21.60 5.30
C GLY A 40 -2.81 21.27 3.95
N TYR A 41 -1.96 20.24 3.88
CA TYR A 41 -1.30 19.83 2.63
C TYR A 41 -2.16 18.90 1.74
N ILE A 42 -3.40 18.60 2.14
CA ILE A 42 -4.26 17.63 1.44
C ILE A 42 -5.10 18.27 0.32
N VAL A 43 -5.08 19.60 0.13
CA VAL A 43 -5.95 20.23 -0.86
C VAL A 43 -5.18 21.17 -1.79
N ILE A 44 -5.43 20.98 -3.10
CA ILE A 44 -4.96 21.69 -4.30
C ILE A 44 -3.81 20.91 -4.98
N SER A 45 -4.01 20.27 -6.14
CA SER A 45 -4.49 20.87 -7.38
C SER A 45 -5.10 19.83 -8.32
N ALA A 46 -6.39 19.98 -8.66
CA ALA A 46 -7.03 19.27 -9.76
C ALA A 46 -7.73 20.29 -10.66
N GLU A 47 -6.95 21.16 -11.29
CA GLU A 47 -7.40 21.89 -12.48
C GLU A 47 -6.87 21.18 -13.73
N GLN A 48 -7.69 20.25 -14.22
CA GLN A 48 -8.23 20.34 -15.57
C GLN A 48 -7.23 20.59 -16.71
N SER A 49 -6.38 19.62 -17.07
CA SER A 49 -5.90 19.54 -18.46
C SER A 49 -5.33 18.17 -18.84
N ARG A 50 -6.07 17.45 -19.70
CA ARG A 50 -5.55 16.57 -20.76
C ARG A 50 -4.58 15.45 -20.37
N ASP A 51 -4.93 14.64 -19.37
CA ASP A 51 -4.17 13.42 -19.11
C ASP A 51 -5.05 12.21 -18.71
N SER A 52 -5.62 11.56 -19.72
CA SER A 52 -6.37 10.31 -19.53
C SER A 52 -5.48 9.11 -19.16
N GLY A 53 -4.15 9.29 -19.18
CA GLY A 53 -3.16 8.31 -18.73
C GLY A 53 -2.78 8.55 -17.27
N GLU A 54 -2.34 9.76 -16.93
CA GLU A 54 -1.96 10.11 -15.56
C GLU A 54 -3.11 9.95 -14.56
N GLY A 55 -4.37 10.17 -14.95
CA GLY A 55 -5.50 9.96 -14.03
C GLY A 55 -5.58 8.53 -13.48
N LYS A 56 -5.26 7.51 -14.28
CA LYS A 56 -5.23 6.11 -13.85
C LYS A 56 -3.96 5.77 -13.06
N GLU A 57 -2.87 6.47 -13.33
CA GLU A 57 -1.62 6.36 -12.57
C GLU A 57 -1.74 7.01 -11.20
N GLN A 58 -2.45 8.14 -11.12
CA GLN A 58 -2.76 8.87 -9.89
C GLN A 58 -3.78 8.11 -9.04
N GLU A 59 -4.79 7.48 -9.66
CA GLU A 59 -5.75 6.62 -8.95
C GLU A 59 -5.07 5.36 -8.37
N ALA A 60 -4.14 4.74 -9.11
CA ALA A 60 -3.33 3.62 -8.60
C ALA A 60 -2.34 4.08 -7.50
N ALA A 61 -1.71 5.24 -7.66
CA ALA A 61 -0.83 5.81 -6.64
C ALA A 61 -1.60 6.15 -5.34
N ALA A 62 -2.87 6.56 -5.45
CA ALA A 62 -3.74 6.82 -4.31
C ALA A 62 -4.13 5.55 -3.53
N THR A 63 -4.14 4.38 -4.18
CA THR A 63 -4.43 3.08 -3.56
C THR A 63 -3.17 2.30 -3.12
N GLY A 64 -1.98 2.84 -3.37
CA GLY A 64 -0.70 2.18 -3.07
C GLY A 64 -0.26 1.15 -4.11
N LEU A 65 -1.00 1.00 -5.21
CA LEU A 65 -0.63 0.14 -6.32
C LEU A 65 0.35 0.85 -7.27
N THR A 66 1.45 0.18 -7.58
CA THR A 66 2.41 0.62 -8.59
C THR A 66 1.91 0.21 -9.98
N ASN A 67 1.84 1.17 -10.91
CA ASN A 67 1.57 0.87 -12.32
C ASN A 67 2.79 0.17 -12.95
N GLY A 68 2.57 -1.01 -13.49
CA GLY A 68 3.59 -1.82 -14.15
C GLY A 68 3.51 -3.29 -13.77
N PHE A 69 4.43 -4.06 -14.34
CA PHE A 69 4.55 -5.47 -14.00
C PHE A 69 5.36 -5.64 -12.70
N PRO A 70 4.94 -6.55 -11.80
CA PRO A 70 5.86 -7.06 -10.79
C PRO A 70 7.10 -7.63 -11.48
N SER A 71 8.27 -7.48 -10.86
CA SER A 71 9.51 -8.07 -11.38
C SER A 71 9.37 -9.58 -11.59
N LYS A 72 10.16 -10.15 -12.51
CA LYS A 72 10.14 -11.61 -12.75
C LYS A 72 10.49 -12.42 -11.50
N VAL A 73 11.30 -11.85 -10.61
CA VAL A 73 11.61 -12.46 -9.31
C VAL A 73 10.37 -12.47 -8.41
N GLN A 74 9.67 -11.35 -8.26
CA GLN A 74 8.40 -11.30 -7.50
C GLN A 74 7.36 -12.27 -8.07
N GLN A 75 7.14 -12.27 -9.38
CA GLN A 75 6.19 -13.20 -10.03
C GLN A 75 6.52 -14.66 -9.72
N ARG A 76 7.81 -15.01 -9.63
CA ARG A 76 8.25 -16.38 -9.32
C ARG A 76 8.12 -16.73 -7.84
N ILE A 77 8.50 -15.82 -6.93
CA ILE A 77 8.39 -16.03 -5.48
C ILE A 77 6.93 -16.22 -5.08
N TYR A 78 6.05 -15.34 -5.57
CA TYR A 78 4.64 -15.33 -5.25
C TYR A 78 3.78 -16.21 -6.16
N ASN A 79 4.37 -16.91 -7.14
CA ASN A 79 3.62 -17.68 -8.13
C ASN A 79 2.52 -16.87 -8.85
N VAL A 80 2.78 -15.63 -9.24
CA VAL A 80 1.82 -14.77 -9.97
C VAL A 80 2.36 -14.46 -11.38
N PRO A 81 2.28 -15.40 -12.34
CA PRO A 81 2.84 -15.25 -13.67
C PRO A 81 1.92 -14.40 -14.56
N VAL A 82 2.00 -13.07 -14.44
CA VAL A 82 1.19 -12.15 -15.24
C VAL A 82 1.42 -12.41 -16.74
N PRO A 83 0.36 -12.68 -17.53
CA PRO A 83 0.49 -12.92 -18.96
C PRO A 83 1.15 -11.76 -19.70
N VAL A 84 1.95 -12.09 -20.72
CA VAL A 84 2.48 -11.08 -21.64
C VAL A 84 1.32 -10.52 -22.47
N GLY A 85 1.28 -9.20 -22.64
CA GLY A 85 0.17 -8.51 -23.32
C GLY A 85 -0.94 -8.03 -22.38
N SER A 86 -0.88 -8.38 -21.09
CA SER A 86 -1.79 -7.81 -20.10
C SER A 86 -1.57 -6.31 -19.96
N THR A 87 -2.64 -5.53 -20.04
CA THR A 87 -2.59 -4.08 -19.86
C THR A 87 -3.98 -3.52 -19.51
N PRO A 88 -4.10 -2.65 -18.49
CA PRO A 88 -3.03 -2.24 -17.57
C PRO A 88 -2.66 -3.36 -16.58
N VAL A 89 -1.52 -3.20 -15.91
CA VAL A 89 -1.05 -4.06 -14.80
C VAL A 89 -0.68 -3.19 -13.61
N TYR A 90 -1.12 -3.60 -12.43
CA TYR A 90 -0.86 -2.92 -11.18
C TYR A 90 -0.40 -3.93 -10.13
N TYR A 91 0.50 -3.54 -9.24
CA TYR A 91 0.92 -4.40 -8.15
C TYR A 91 1.31 -3.65 -6.88
N TYR A 92 1.21 -4.34 -5.75
CA TYR A 92 1.67 -3.85 -4.45
C TYR A 92 2.21 -5.04 -3.66
N GLU A 93 3.33 -4.82 -2.97
CA GLU A 93 3.94 -5.83 -2.10
C GLU A 93 3.91 -5.34 -0.64
N SER A 94 3.47 -6.21 0.25
CA SER A 94 3.44 -5.98 1.70
C SER A 94 4.22 -7.08 2.40
N ASN A 95 5.14 -6.71 3.28
CA ASN A 95 5.96 -7.66 4.02
C ASN A 95 5.89 -7.40 5.53
N SER A 96 5.89 -8.48 6.31
CA SER A 96 5.99 -8.52 7.77
C SER A 96 6.87 -9.69 8.18
N TRP A 97 7.25 -9.74 9.47
CA TRP A 97 8.09 -10.81 10.01
C TRP A 97 7.55 -12.23 9.79
N GLN A 98 6.22 -12.40 9.76
CA GLN A 98 5.57 -13.73 9.62
C GLN A 98 4.98 -13.97 8.23
N THR A 99 4.69 -12.90 7.48
CA THR A 99 3.97 -13.02 6.20
C THR A 99 4.48 -12.05 5.17
N SER A 100 4.51 -12.48 3.90
CA SER A 100 4.75 -11.63 2.74
C SER A 100 3.62 -11.82 1.76
N SER A 101 3.07 -10.73 1.22
CA SER A 101 1.95 -10.77 0.27
C SER A 101 2.20 -9.89 -0.94
N LEU A 102 1.88 -10.42 -2.12
CA LEU A 102 1.85 -9.69 -3.38
C LEU A 102 0.41 -9.58 -3.87
N PHE A 103 -0.01 -8.34 -4.09
CA PHE A 103 -1.28 -7.95 -4.67
C PHE A 103 -1.03 -7.60 -6.13
N VAL A 104 -1.78 -8.20 -7.06
CA VAL A 104 -1.65 -7.91 -8.49
C VAL A 104 -3.04 -7.78 -9.09
N GLN A 105 -3.22 -6.73 -9.88
CA GLN A 105 -4.39 -6.53 -10.74
C GLN A 105 -3.92 -6.42 -12.18
N PHE A 106 -4.56 -7.13 -13.10
CA PHE A 106 -4.27 -6.97 -14.52
C PHE A 106 -5.47 -7.28 -15.39
N ARG A 107 -5.56 -6.60 -16.53
CA ARG A 107 -6.51 -6.93 -17.59
C ARG A 107 -5.83 -7.77 -18.65
N THR A 108 -6.52 -8.77 -19.18
CA THR A 108 -5.99 -9.70 -20.17
C THR A 108 -7.09 -10.14 -21.16
N ASP A 109 -6.77 -11.03 -22.10
CA ASP A 109 -7.77 -11.70 -22.95
C ASP A 109 -8.12 -13.10 -22.38
N ASP A 110 -9.13 -13.77 -22.92
CA ASP A 110 -9.57 -15.09 -22.43
C ASP A 110 -8.44 -16.12 -22.43
N ARG A 111 -7.55 -16.07 -23.44
CA ARG A 111 -6.39 -16.96 -23.55
C ARG A 111 -5.34 -16.63 -22.49
N GLY A 112 -5.15 -15.37 -22.16
CA GLY A 112 -4.24 -14.90 -21.12
C GLY A 112 -4.74 -15.29 -19.73
N LEU A 113 -6.06 -15.21 -19.49
CA LEU A 113 -6.69 -15.70 -18.28
C LEU A 113 -6.45 -17.20 -18.10
N ASP A 114 -6.76 -18.01 -19.12
CA ASP A 114 -6.56 -19.47 -19.07
C ASP A 114 -5.09 -19.86 -18.81
N LYS A 115 -4.15 -19.18 -19.49
CA LYS A 115 -2.71 -19.36 -19.25
C LYS A 115 -2.28 -18.99 -17.83
N PHE A 116 -2.85 -17.91 -17.29
CA PHE A 116 -2.58 -17.50 -15.91
C PHE A 116 -3.06 -18.56 -14.93
N LEU A 117 -4.34 -18.96 -15.03
CA LEU A 117 -4.97 -19.95 -14.17
C LEU A 117 -4.22 -21.28 -14.21
N THR A 118 -3.91 -21.78 -15.41
CA THR A 118 -3.16 -23.03 -15.59
C THR A 118 -1.80 -22.99 -14.89
N LYS A 119 -1.06 -21.88 -15.01
CA LYS A 119 0.27 -21.75 -14.38
C LYS A 119 0.21 -21.65 -12.86
N VAL A 120 -0.85 -21.08 -12.30
CA VAL A 120 -1.05 -21.05 -10.84
C VAL A 120 -1.59 -22.37 -10.30
N GLY A 121 -2.04 -23.27 -11.18
CA GLY A 121 -2.45 -24.64 -10.85
C GLY A 121 -3.96 -24.82 -10.76
N THR A 122 -4.73 -24.01 -11.48
CA THR A 122 -6.21 -24.05 -11.50
C THR A 122 -6.72 -23.84 -12.93
N SER A 123 -8.03 -23.72 -13.11
CA SER A 123 -8.67 -23.52 -14.40
C SER A 123 -9.86 -22.56 -14.30
N ALA A 124 -10.41 -22.18 -15.45
CA ALA A 124 -11.65 -21.38 -15.47
C ALA A 124 -12.85 -22.14 -14.86
N GLU A 125 -12.83 -23.47 -14.85
CA GLU A 125 -13.88 -24.31 -14.27
C GLU A 125 -13.89 -24.25 -12.74
N ASP A 126 -12.75 -23.93 -12.12
CA ASP A 126 -12.62 -23.77 -10.66
C ASP A 126 -13.05 -22.38 -10.17
N LEU A 127 -13.38 -21.46 -11.08
CA LEU A 127 -13.86 -20.13 -10.76
C LEU A 127 -15.35 -20.20 -10.40
N ASN A 128 -15.63 -20.04 -9.11
CA ASN A 128 -16.99 -20.11 -8.59
C ASN A 128 -17.61 -18.72 -8.50
N SER A 129 -18.89 -18.61 -8.85
CA SER A 129 -19.67 -17.38 -8.70
C SER A 129 -20.11 -17.20 -7.24
N GLY A 130 -20.34 -15.96 -6.83
CA GLY A 130 -20.96 -15.61 -5.56
C GLY A 130 -20.00 -14.91 -4.60
N THR A 131 -19.35 -15.66 -3.73
CA THR A 131 -18.61 -15.08 -2.60
C THR A 131 -17.20 -14.62 -3.01
N PRO A 132 -16.80 -13.37 -2.70
CA PRO A 132 -15.43 -12.92 -2.90
C PRO A 132 -14.42 -13.80 -2.17
N THR A 133 -13.41 -14.29 -2.88
CA THR A 133 -12.35 -15.14 -2.31
C THR A 133 -11.23 -14.32 -1.66
N ILE A 134 -11.05 -13.07 -2.10
CA ILE A 134 -10.16 -12.09 -1.48
C ILE A 134 -10.90 -11.43 -0.33
N ALA A 135 -10.30 -11.47 0.86
CA ALA A 135 -10.95 -10.95 2.05
C ALA A 135 -11.06 -9.40 1.99
N PRO A 136 -12.14 -8.80 2.52
CA PRO A 136 -12.35 -7.34 2.48
C PRO A 136 -11.18 -6.54 3.06
N GLU A 137 -10.57 -7.02 4.14
CA GLU A 137 -9.40 -6.38 4.76
C GLU A 137 -8.14 -6.43 3.89
N GLN A 138 -8.01 -7.44 3.02
CA GLN A 138 -6.93 -7.51 2.03
C GLN A 138 -7.22 -6.55 0.87
N ALA A 139 -8.46 -6.56 0.37
CA ALA A 139 -8.91 -5.70 -0.71
C ALA A 139 -8.74 -4.21 -0.36
N ALA A 140 -9.13 -3.82 0.86
CA ALA A 140 -9.04 -2.46 1.35
C ALA A 140 -7.61 -1.90 1.38
N LYS A 141 -6.57 -2.75 1.55
CA LYS A 141 -5.16 -2.31 1.54
C LYS A 141 -4.74 -1.69 0.21
N VAL A 142 -5.37 -2.11 -0.87
CA VAL A 142 -5.07 -1.69 -2.25
C VAL A 142 -6.29 -1.04 -2.92
N GLY A 143 -7.26 -0.59 -2.12
CA GLY A 143 -8.45 0.12 -2.60
C GLY A 143 -9.39 -0.71 -3.48
N TRP A 144 -9.32 -2.03 -3.44
CA TRP A 144 -10.27 -2.89 -4.15
C TRP A 144 -11.60 -2.98 -3.38
N ASP A 145 -12.71 -2.95 -4.11
CA ASP A 145 -14.05 -3.10 -3.57
C ASP A 145 -14.83 -4.19 -4.33
N PHE A 146 -15.07 -5.30 -3.63
CA PHE A 146 -15.83 -6.45 -4.14
C PHE A 146 -17.25 -6.51 -3.58
N THR A 147 -17.73 -5.45 -2.91
CA THR A 147 -19.08 -5.39 -2.31
C THR A 147 -20.15 -4.94 -3.30
N THR A 148 -19.75 -4.48 -4.49
CA THR A 148 -20.65 -4.08 -5.56
C THR A 148 -21.34 -5.29 -6.22
N ASP A 149 -22.57 -5.09 -6.72
CA ASP A 149 -23.42 -6.09 -7.40
C ASP A 149 -22.86 -6.59 -8.77
N ARG A 150 -21.55 -6.64 -8.92
CA ARG A 150 -20.86 -7.10 -10.13
C ARG A 150 -20.77 -8.62 -10.17
N GLN A 151 -20.67 -9.15 -11.39
CA GLN A 151 -20.52 -10.57 -11.63
C GLN A 151 -19.06 -10.96 -11.44
N TRP A 152 -18.73 -11.30 -10.19
CA TRP A 152 -17.42 -11.81 -9.84
C TRP A 152 -17.39 -13.34 -9.89
N THR A 153 -16.27 -13.87 -10.36
CA THR A 153 -15.93 -15.27 -10.13
C THR A 153 -14.60 -15.35 -9.39
N GLY A 154 -14.40 -16.40 -8.60
CA GLY A 154 -13.19 -16.51 -7.80
C GLY A 154 -12.82 -17.93 -7.42
N THR A 155 -11.55 -18.10 -7.06
CA THR A 155 -11.02 -19.35 -6.50
C THR A 155 -9.95 -19.05 -5.45
N SER A 156 -9.72 -19.98 -4.54
CA SER A 156 -8.66 -19.91 -3.55
C SER A 156 -7.89 -21.23 -3.47
N HIS A 157 -6.57 -21.12 -3.42
CA HIS A 157 -5.65 -22.24 -3.35
C HIS A 157 -4.78 -22.06 -2.13
N GLU A 158 -5.13 -22.77 -1.06
CA GLU A 158 -4.32 -22.79 0.16
C GLU A 158 -3.17 -23.79 -0.01
N LYS A 159 -1.94 -23.33 0.26
CA LYS A 159 -0.75 -24.18 0.22
C LYS A 159 -0.06 -24.20 1.58
N LYS A 160 0.67 -25.30 1.83
CA LYS A 160 1.47 -25.43 3.05
C LYS A 160 2.67 -24.49 2.98
N ALA A 161 2.93 -23.77 4.07
CA ALA A 161 4.12 -22.95 4.22
C ALA A 161 5.40 -23.75 3.88
N PRO A 162 6.38 -23.16 3.17
CA PRO A 162 6.44 -21.76 2.73
C PRO A 162 5.91 -21.52 1.29
N GLN A 163 5.07 -22.41 0.75
CA GLN A 163 4.50 -22.18 -0.58
C GLN A 163 3.42 -21.08 -0.52
N PRO A 164 3.33 -20.22 -1.55
CA PRO A 164 2.33 -19.15 -1.57
C PRO A 164 0.90 -19.72 -1.70
N SER A 165 0.03 -19.31 -0.79
CA SER A 165 -1.43 -19.43 -0.93
C SER A 165 -1.97 -18.32 -1.83
N GLN A 166 -2.89 -18.64 -2.73
CA GLN A 166 -3.42 -17.68 -3.71
C GLN A 166 -4.93 -17.51 -3.56
N ARG A 167 -5.39 -16.27 -3.63
CA ARG A 167 -6.80 -15.90 -3.74
C ARG A 167 -6.96 -15.10 -5.02
N ILE A 168 -7.85 -15.55 -5.89
CA ILE A 168 -8.04 -14.99 -7.23
C ILE A 168 -9.50 -14.61 -7.38
N MET A 169 -9.72 -13.39 -7.84
CA MET A 169 -11.01 -12.84 -8.24
C MET A 169 -10.90 -12.39 -9.69
N VAL A 170 -11.96 -12.59 -10.46
CA VAL A 170 -12.04 -12.21 -11.87
C VAL A 170 -13.34 -11.45 -12.10
N SER A 171 -13.23 -10.27 -12.70
CA SER A 171 -14.38 -9.55 -13.26
C SER A 171 -14.49 -9.86 -14.75
N HIS A 172 -15.73 -10.09 -15.18
CA HIS A 172 -16.11 -10.28 -16.58
C HIS A 172 -16.98 -9.12 -17.09
N ASP A 173 -16.91 -7.94 -16.47
CA ASP A 173 -17.74 -6.78 -16.82
C ASP A 173 -17.51 -6.32 -18.28
N GLU A 174 -16.31 -6.53 -18.82
CA GLU A 174 -15.95 -6.24 -20.21
C GLU A 174 -15.76 -7.57 -20.98
N PRO A 175 -16.66 -7.91 -21.92
CA PRO A 175 -16.58 -9.16 -22.68
C PRO A 175 -15.24 -9.33 -23.42
N GLY A 176 -14.58 -10.48 -23.24
CA GLY A 176 -13.27 -10.78 -23.84
C GLY A 176 -12.07 -10.06 -23.20
N HIS A 177 -12.32 -9.24 -22.17
CA HIS A 177 -11.30 -8.48 -21.45
C HIS A 177 -11.41 -8.67 -19.93
N PRO A 178 -11.27 -9.90 -19.42
CA PRO A 178 -11.34 -10.15 -17.99
C PRO A 178 -10.29 -9.35 -17.21
N VAL A 179 -10.70 -8.86 -16.04
CA VAL A 179 -9.80 -8.21 -15.08
C VAL A 179 -9.57 -9.15 -13.91
N VAL A 180 -8.31 -9.54 -13.72
CA VAL A 180 -7.87 -10.46 -12.68
C VAL A 180 -7.32 -9.67 -11.51
N TYR A 181 -7.75 -10.05 -10.31
CA TYR A 181 -7.26 -9.57 -9.02
C TYR A 181 -6.71 -10.78 -8.29
N THR A 182 -5.46 -10.70 -7.83
CA THR A 182 -4.80 -11.81 -7.15
C THR A 182 -4.09 -11.32 -5.90
N VAL A 183 -4.30 -12.02 -4.80
CA VAL A 183 -3.47 -11.92 -3.59
C VAL A 183 -2.73 -13.23 -3.44
N SER A 184 -1.40 -13.16 -3.41
CA SER A 184 -0.54 -14.30 -3.12
C SER A 184 0.19 -14.05 -1.81
N THR A 185 0.03 -14.95 -0.84
CA THR A 185 0.55 -14.81 0.52
C THR A 185 1.45 -15.99 0.86
N ILE A 186 2.65 -15.68 1.32
CA ILE A 186 3.62 -16.61 1.88
C ILE A 186 3.64 -16.40 3.39
N THR A 187 3.57 -17.51 4.13
CA THR A 187 3.79 -17.54 5.58
C THR A 187 5.11 -18.24 5.86
N PHE A 188 5.93 -17.67 6.75
CA PHE A 188 7.25 -18.17 7.12
C PHE A 188 7.24 -18.94 8.44
#